data_AF-A0A7V2XAI3-F1
#
_entry.id   AF-A0A7V2XAI3-F1
#
_cell.length_a   1.000
_cell.length_b   1.000
_cell.length_c   1.000
_cell.angle_alpha   90.00
_cell.angle_beta   90.00
_cell.angle_gamma   90.00
#
_symmetry.space_group_name_H-M   'P 1'
#
loop_
_entity.id
_entity.type
_entity.pdbx_description
1 polymer ?
#
loop_
_entity_poly.entity_id
_entity_poly.type
_entity_poly.pdbx_seq_one_letter_code
_entity_poly.pdbx_strand_id
1 'polypeptide(L)' 'PERFFQPLEGEGPLKGFHLDRKAFEEALDLYYGMMNWDPKTARPTRAKLIELDIDWVWEHIR' A
#
# COMPACT_ATOMS: atom_id res chain seq x y z
N PRO A 1 -4.30 -6.06 -8.48
CA PRO A 1 -5.06 -6.39 -9.72
C PRO A 1 -6.56 -6.26 -9.49
N GLU A 2 -7.35 -5.85 -10.49
CA GLU A 2 -8.80 -5.63 -10.34
C GLU A 2 -9.55 -6.90 -9.91
N ARG A 3 -9.05 -8.07 -10.34
CA ARG A 3 -9.62 -9.39 -10.04
C ARG A 3 -9.82 -9.66 -8.54
N PHE A 4 -9.00 -9.09 -7.65
CA PHE A 4 -9.12 -9.32 -6.20
C PHE A 4 -10.31 -8.61 -5.55
N PHE A 5 -10.85 -7.58 -6.21
CA PHE A 5 -12.04 -6.84 -5.77
C PHE A 5 -13.32 -7.38 -6.40
N GLN A 6 -13.23 -8.45 -7.19
CA GLN A 6 -14.36 -9.15 -7.76
C GLN A 6 -14.64 -10.43 -6.97
N PRO A 7 -15.92 -10.86 -6.86
CA PRO A 7 -16.27 -12.09 -6.16
C PRO A 7 -15.53 -13.31 -6.70
N LEU A 8 -15.00 -14.14 -5.80
CA LEU A 8 -14.36 -15.39 -6.17
C LEU A 8 -15.37 -16.36 -6.81
N GLU A 9 -15.01 -16.80 -8.01
CA GLU A 9 -15.73 -17.81 -8.79
C GLU A 9 -15.33 -19.22 -8.33
N GLY A 10 -16.26 -20.18 -8.44
CA GLY A 10 -16.04 -21.59 -8.10
C GLY A 10 -16.83 -22.07 -6.87
N GLU A 11 -16.44 -23.25 -6.37
CA GLU A 11 -17.07 -23.91 -5.22
C GLU A 11 -16.11 -23.92 -4.02
N GLY A 12 -16.64 -23.80 -2.81
CA GLY A 12 -15.86 -23.85 -1.57
C GLY A 12 -16.23 -22.76 -0.55
N PRO A 13 -15.59 -22.74 0.63
CA PRO A 13 -15.98 -21.88 1.76
C PRO A 13 -15.87 -20.38 1.51
N LEU A 14 -15.04 -19.96 0.54
CA LEU A 14 -14.81 -18.55 0.20
C LEU A 14 -15.55 -18.13 -1.09
N LYS A 15 -16.49 -18.94 -1.59
CA LYS A 15 -17.29 -18.59 -2.77
C LYS A 15 -17.94 -17.22 -2.59
N GLY A 16 -17.75 -16.33 -3.57
CA GLY A 16 -18.32 -14.98 -3.56
C GLY A 16 -17.57 -13.97 -2.68
N PHE A 17 -16.56 -14.38 -1.93
CA PHE A 17 -15.68 -13.46 -1.20
C PHE A 17 -14.93 -12.55 -2.18
N HIS A 18 -14.71 -11.31 -1.78
CA HIS A 18 -13.89 -10.33 -2.49
C HIS A 18 -13.29 -9.36 -1.48
N LEU A 19 -12.18 -8.72 -1.85
CA LEU A 19 -11.66 -7.61 -1.05
C LEU A 19 -12.55 -6.39 -1.22
N ASP A 20 -12.84 -5.71 -0.12
CA ASP A 20 -13.43 -4.38 -0.17
C ASP A 20 -12.34 -3.37 -0.59
N ARG A 21 -12.65 -2.59 -1.62
CA ARG A 21 -11.69 -1.63 -2.19
C ARG A 21 -11.29 -0.55 -1.20
N LYS A 22 -12.28 0.01 -0.50
CA LYS A 22 -12.05 1.12 0.42
C LYS A 22 -11.24 0.66 1.64
N ALA A 23 -11.60 -0.48 2.23
CA ALA A 23 -10.85 -1.07 3.34
C ALA A 23 -9.41 -1.41 2.96
N PHE A 24 -9.19 -1.87 1.72
CA PHE A 24 -7.84 -2.10 1.21
C PHE A 24 -7.03 -0.80 1.08
N GLU A 25 -7.63 0.26 0.52
CA GLU A 25 -7.00 1.57 0.40
C GLU A 25 -6.66 2.17 1.77
N GLU A 26 -7.58 2.08 2.74
CA GLU A 26 -7.33 2.53 4.13
C GLU A 26 -6.21 1.71 4.81
N ALA A 27 -6.17 0.40 4.59
CA ALA A 27 -5.10 -0.45 5.11
C ALA A 27 -3.75 -0.14 4.46
N LEU A 28 -3.74 0.21 3.17
CA LEU A 28 -2.52 0.61 2.45
C LEU A 28 -1.98 1.95 2.95
N ASP A 29 -2.86 2.93 3.19
CA ASP A 29 -2.48 4.22 3.77
C ASP A 29 -1.88 4.06 5.16
N LEU A 30 -2.49 3.21 6.00
CA LEU A 30 -1.98 2.87 7.31
C LEU A 30 -0.59 2.23 7.22
N TYR A 31 -0.42 1.27 6.29
CA TYR A 31 0.86 0.60 6.06
C TYR A 31 1.95 1.60 5.65
N TYR A 32 1.67 2.51 4.72
CA TYR A 32 2.62 3.58 4.36
C TYR A 32 2.95 4.48 5.54
N GLY A 33 1.96 4.86 6.35
CA GLY A 33 2.18 5.62 7.58
C GLY A 33 3.12 4.91 8.56
N MET A 34 2.92 3.60 8.78
CA MET A 34 3.81 2.79 9.63
C MET A 34 5.24 2.72 9.10
N MET A 35 5.41 2.71 7.78
CA MET A 35 6.71 2.74 7.13
C MET A 35 7.33 4.13 7.07
N ASN A 36 6.67 5.16 7.61
CA ASN A 36 7.06 6.57 7.52
C ASN A 36 7.19 7.04 6.06
N TRP A 37 6.22 6.62 5.23
CA TRP A 37 6.01 7.03 3.85
C TRP A 37 4.80 7.97 3.77
N ASP A 38 4.76 8.83 2.76
CA ASP A 38 3.58 9.65 2.47
C ASP A 38 2.49 8.80 1.81
N PRO A 39 1.33 8.61 2.45
CA PRO A 39 0.25 7.78 1.91
C PRO A 39 -0.27 8.26 0.54
N LYS A 40 -0.20 9.57 0.26
CA LYS A 40 -0.72 10.14 -0.99
C LYS A 40 0.18 9.87 -2.19
N THR A 41 1.49 9.87 -1.97
CA THR A 41 2.48 9.71 -3.03
C THR A 41 3.13 8.32 -3.05
N ALA A 42 2.90 7.52 -2.01
CA ALA A 42 3.54 6.23 -1.75
C ALA A 42 5.08 6.31 -1.68
N ARG A 43 5.63 7.49 -1.41
CA ARG A 43 7.09 7.72 -1.35
C ARG A 43 7.57 7.73 0.11
N PRO A 44 8.76 7.19 0.40
CA PRO A 44 9.40 7.38 1.71
C PRO A 44 9.57 8.86 2.02
N THR A 45 9.32 9.25 3.26
CA THR A 45 9.64 10.61 3.72
C THR A 45 11.15 10.81 3.75
N ARG A 46 11.61 12.07 3.66
CA ARG A 46 13.03 12.40 3.82
C ARG A 46 13.60 11.87 5.14
N ALA A 47 12.81 11.89 6.21
CA ALA A 47 13.20 11.33 7.51
C ALA A 47 13.51 9.82 7.42
N LYS A 48 12.65 9.04 6.74
CA LYS A 48 12.90 7.61 6.52
C LYS A 48 14.15 7.37 5.66
N LEU A 49 14.42 8.19 4.66
CA LEU A 49 15.63 8.03 3.83
C LEU A 49 16.93 8.30 4.62
N ILE A 50 16.90 9.29 5.52
CA ILE A 50 18.02 9.58 6.43
C ILE A 50 18.22 8.44 7.43
N GLU A 51 17.13 7.92 8.03
CA GLU A 51 17.18 6.76 8.93
C GLU A 51 17.85 5.53 8.29
N LEU A 52 17.68 5.38 6.97
CA LEU A 52 18.23 4.27 6.19
C LEU A 52 19.60 4.57 5.56
N ASP A 53 20.23 5.72 5.86
CA ASP A 53 21.50 6.18 5.27
C ASP A 53 21.51 6.21 3.72
N ILE A 54 20.35 6.52 3.13
CA ILE A 54 20.15 6.64 1.67
C ILE A 54 19.48 7.97 1.30
N ASP A 55 19.78 9.03 2.04
CA ASP A 55 19.21 10.36 1.84
C ASP A 55 19.50 10.94 0.43
N TRP A 56 20.57 10.49 -0.23
CA TRP A 56 20.88 10.79 -1.63
C TRP A 56 19.74 10.42 -2.61
N VAL A 57 18.88 9.46 -2.26
CA VAL A 57 17.72 9.06 -3.07
C VAL A 57 16.70 10.21 -3.19
N TRP A 58 16.66 11.12 -2.21
CA TRP A 58 15.69 12.22 -2.16
C TRP A 58 15.69 13.07 -3.44
N GLU A 59 16.87 13.32 -4.02
CA GLU A 59 17.02 14.10 -5.25
C GLU A 59 16.53 13.37 -6.52
N HIS A 60 16.30 12.06 -6.44
CA HIS A 60 15.89 11.21 -7.56
C HIS A 60 14.40 10.85 -7.53
N ILE A 61 13.75 10.98 -6.37
CA ILE A 61 12.35 10.58 -6.16
C ILE A 61 11.42 11.76 -5.87
N ARG A 62 11.90 13.00 -6.01
CA ARG A 62 11.09 14.21 -5.83
C ARG A 62 10.10 14.40 -6.97
#